data_AF-A0A940II46-F1
#
_entry.id   AF-A0A940II46-F1
#
_cell.length_a   1.000
_cell.length_b   1.000
_cell.length_c   1.000
_cell.angle_alpha   90.00
_cell.angle_beta   90.00
_cell.angle_gamma   90.00
#
_symmetry.space_group_name_H-M   'P 1'
#
loop_
_entity.id
_entity.type
_entity.pdbx_description
1 polymer ?
#
loop_
_entity_poly.entity_id
_entity_poly.type
_entity_poly.pdbx_seq_one_letter_code
_entity_poly.pdbx_strand_id
1 'polypeptide(L)'
;MKILLRLAVLLMLFPAAHNFARAKDAPRIINIINFVRAVEPRDSRITEDVLYDTVVEQAELMEQYGMTGTFLLQYDALVMPRYQSLMKELMSKGFEVGGWWEITQPHVEDAGMDWRGRYPWDWHADVGFATGYDPEEREKLVDVYMEKFHSIFGIYPSSVGSWFIDAHTLEYMYDKYGITASCNCKDQVGTDGYTLWGGYWNQAYYPSRLNAYMPAQTEEGQIPVPVFRMLGSDPVYQYDTGLGGTIQGVITLEPVYPDAGGSETWVRRFLDAICSAPCIGFNYTQAGQENSFTWDAMGEALRMHFPILDSLRRSGVRIETLAESGKWFKEQYKLTPPTSVTVLEDTFGNGNKTVWFDSRFYRANLLWNDEGIFFRDIHLFDEHVRSDYVNSRGTSNQCVYGTCPIMDGFRWSTPEDRASVQFFIKENGEAVAFIPDRSSVRAVRDREMQVDFVSDGSRFKVVMSESGMTISSNLPDTEWYLVMSAAGSKGLPLSVSPDGKFLGAEKNGIGYGIRLKSGLFETDGEKIMFVPGKGKIEIEC
;
A
#
# COMPACT_ATOMS: atom_id res chain seq x y z
N MET A 1 -21.08 -5.65 72.28
CA MET A 1 -20.41 -6.95 72.46
C MET A 1 -20.53 -7.72 71.15
N LYS A 2 -19.37 -8.09 70.54
CA LYS A 2 -19.16 -8.86 69.30
C LYS A 2 -19.50 -8.10 68.00
N ILE A 3 -18.54 -7.41 67.35
CA ILE A 3 -17.43 -7.89 66.49
C ILE A 3 -17.94 -8.76 65.33
N LEU A 4 -17.96 -8.21 64.11
CA LEU A 4 -17.82 -8.98 62.88
C LEU A 4 -16.94 -8.20 61.88
N LEU A 5 -15.93 -8.91 61.39
CA LEU A 5 -14.83 -8.51 60.51
C LEU A 5 -15.31 -7.80 59.23
N ARG A 6 -14.68 -6.66 58.90
CA ARG A 6 -14.61 -6.14 57.52
C ARG A 6 -13.51 -6.90 56.78
N LEU A 7 -13.87 -7.75 55.83
CA LEU A 7 -12.94 -8.23 54.81
C LEU A 7 -12.85 -7.15 53.72
N ALA A 8 -11.71 -6.48 53.64
CA ALA A 8 -11.36 -5.65 52.49
C ALA A 8 -10.92 -6.58 51.36
N VAL A 9 -11.74 -6.75 50.33
CA VAL A 9 -11.32 -7.37 49.07
C VAL A 9 -10.58 -6.30 48.29
N LEU A 10 -9.26 -6.36 48.35
CA LEU A 10 -8.36 -5.59 47.50
C LEU A 10 -8.45 -6.20 46.08
N LEU A 11 -9.29 -5.63 45.22
CA LEU A 11 -9.27 -5.90 43.79
C LEU A 11 -7.96 -5.34 43.23
N MET A 12 -6.92 -6.18 43.20
CA MET A 12 -5.77 -5.94 42.33
C MET A 12 -6.26 -6.10 40.89
N LEU A 13 -6.52 -4.99 40.23
CA LEU A 13 -6.57 -4.90 38.78
C LEU A 13 -5.17 -5.28 38.25
N PHE A 14 -4.97 -6.57 37.98
CA PHE A 14 -3.91 -6.98 37.09
C PHE A 14 -4.25 -6.41 35.71
N PRO A 15 -3.38 -5.59 35.08
CA PRO A 15 -3.53 -5.37 33.65
C PRO A 15 -3.47 -6.75 33.01
N ALA A 16 -4.48 -7.09 32.21
CA ALA A 16 -4.43 -8.26 31.36
C ALA A 16 -3.22 -8.11 30.44
N ALA A 17 -2.10 -8.70 30.85
CA ALA A 17 -0.95 -8.88 30.00
C ALA A 17 -1.43 -9.74 28.84
N HIS A 18 -1.73 -9.08 27.72
CA HIS A 18 -1.95 -9.74 26.45
C HIS A 18 -0.62 -10.35 26.05
N ASN A 19 -0.40 -11.60 26.48
CA ASN A 19 0.64 -12.44 25.92
C ASN A 19 0.21 -12.82 24.49
N PHE A 20 0.30 -11.88 23.55
CA PHE A 20 0.50 -12.25 22.16
C PHE A 20 1.85 -12.92 22.10
N ALA A 21 1.83 -14.24 21.92
CA ALA A 21 3.01 -14.97 21.49
C ALA A 21 3.47 -14.29 20.21
N ARG A 22 4.54 -13.50 20.32
CA ARG A 22 5.16 -12.76 19.23
C ARG A 22 5.35 -13.72 18.05
N ALA A 23 4.71 -13.46 16.92
CA ALA A 23 4.95 -14.20 15.69
C ALA A 23 6.45 -14.07 15.38
N LYS A 24 7.22 -15.11 15.67
CA LYS A 24 8.67 -15.00 15.81
C LYS A 24 9.44 -15.05 14.48
N ASP A 25 8.74 -15.13 13.34
CA ASP A 25 9.35 -15.60 12.09
C ASP A 25 9.35 -14.59 10.91
N ALA A 26 8.45 -13.60 10.84
CA ALA A 26 8.38 -12.65 9.72
C ALA A 26 8.91 -11.24 10.09
N PRO A 27 9.78 -10.60 9.28
CA PRO A 27 10.32 -9.29 9.59
C PRO A 27 9.25 -8.20 9.65
N ARG A 28 9.55 -7.17 10.44
CA ARG A 28 8.78 -5.93 10.57
C ARG A 28 9.71 -4.79 10.22
N ILE A 29 9.41 -4.06 9.15
CA ILE A 29 10.31 -3.08 8.56
C ILE A 29 9.61 -1.73 8.55
N ILE A 30 10.32 -0.70 8.98
CA ILE A 30 9.93 0.70 8.83
C ILE A 30 11.06 1.41 8.10
N ASN A 31 10.78 1.99 6.93
CA ASN A 31 11.72 2.94 6.33
C ASN A 31 11.37 4.35 6.75
N ILE A 32 12.37 5.13 7.17
CA ILE A 32 12.23 6.58 7.31
C ILE A 32 12.72 7.19 6.00
N ILE A 33 11.79 7.67 5.17
CA ILE A 33 12.06 8.24 3.84
C ILE A 33 11.58 9.69 3.84
N ASN A 34 12.49 10.61 3.51
CA ASN A 34 12.21 12.03 3.36
C ASN A 34 12.47 12.46 1.92
N PHE A 35 11.50 13.15 1.32
CA PHE A 35 11.58 13.63 -0.06
C PHE A 35 11.99 15.10 -0.06
N VAL A 36 13.01 15.44 -0.83
CA VAL A 36 13.69 16.74 -0.73
C VAL A 36 13.59 17.47 -2.06
N ARG A 37 12.89 18.60 -2.05
CA ARG A 37 12.87 19.57 -3.16
C ARG A 37 13.46 20.91 -2.75
N ALA A 38 13.86 21.69 -3.75
CA ALA A 38 14.40 23.04 -3.55
C ALA A 38 13.39 24.15 -3.87
N VAL A 39 12.30 23.83 -4.57
CA VAL A 39 11.26 24.79 -4.93
C VAL A 39 9.86 24.29 -4.56
N GLU A 40 9.02 25.20 -4.06
CA GLU A 40 7.60 24.96 -3.82
C GLU A 40 6.77 26.15 -4.33
N PRO A 41 6.37 26.15 -5.61
CA PRO A 41 5.74 27.29 -6.25
C PRO A 41 4.27 27.48 -5.88
N ARG A 42 3.64 26.53 -5.15
CA ARG A 42 2.23 26.62 -4.75
C ARG A 42 2.01 27.60 -3.60
N ASP A 43 3.03 27.84 -2.77
CA ASP A 43 2.95 28.73 -1.62
C ASP A 43 4.25 29.53 -1.46
N SER A 44 4.16 30.84 -1.70
CA SER A 44 5.32 31.75 -1.61
C SER A 44 5.93 31.86 -0.22
N ARG A 45 5.25 31.37 0.83
CA ARG A 45 5.80 31.32 2.20
C ARG A 45 6.82 30.19 2.37
N ILE A 46 6.76 29.18 1.50
CA ILE A 46 7.67 28.04 1.52
C ILE A 46 8.88 28.43 0.67
N THR A 47 9.80 29.15 1.29
CA THR A 47 11.04 29.60 0.64
C THR A 47 12.04 28.45 0.53
N GLU A 48 13.08 28.67 -0.27
CA GLU A 48 14.24 27.79 -0.31
C GLU A 48 14.75 27.50 1.11
N ASP A 49 14.92 28.52 1.95
CA ASP A 49 15.42 28.36 3.32
C ASP A 49 14.50 27.50 4.18
N VAL A 50 13.18 27.70 4.11
CA VAL A 50 12.21 26.87 4.83
C VAL A 50 12.32 25.40 4.41
N LEU A 51 12.46 25.13 3.11
CA LEU A 51 12.65 23.77 2.57
C LEU A 51 13.95 23.14 3.05
N TYR A 52 15.03 23.92 3.16
CA TYR A 52 16.33 23.43 3.63
C TYR A 52 16.34 23.19 5.13
N ASP A 53 15.88 24.15 5.92
CA ASP A 53 15.83 24.06 7.39
C ASP A 53 14.94 22.88 7.82
N THR A 54 13.86 22.61 7.09
CA THR A 54 13.03 21.43 7.33
C THR A 54 13.80 20.12 7.21
N VAL A 55 14.69 19.99 6.21
CA VAL A 55 15.51 18.78 6.01
C VAL A 55 16.58 18.68 7.10
N VAL A 56 17.15 19.80 7.53
CA VAL A 56 18.10 19.85 8.65
C VAL A 56 17.43 19.34 9.92
N GLU A 57 16.24 19.86 10.26
CA GLU A 57 15.51 19.45 11.46
C GLU A 57 15.08 17.97 11.42
N GLN A 58 14.65 17.46 10.26
CA GLN A 58 14.37 16.04 10.06
C GLN A 58 15.62 15.18 10.33
N ALA A 59 16.79 15.59 9.81
CA ALA A 59 18.04 14.88 10.02
C ALA A 59 18.51 14.93 11.48
N GLU A 60 18.45 16.11 12.12
CA GLU A 60 18.82 16.29 13.52
C GLU A 60 17.95 15.43 14.45
N LEU A 61 16.64 15.34 14.18
CA LEU A 61 15.74 14.48 14.95
C LEU A 61 16.12 13.00 14.79
N MET A 62 16.48 12.55 13.59
CA MET A 62 16.96 11.18 13.37
C MET A 62 18.26 10.89 14.13
N GLU A 63 19.22 11.81 14.07
CA GLU A 63 20.49 11.71 14.79
C GLU A 63 20.30 11.66 16.31
N GLN A 64 19.36 12.45 16.86
CA GLN A 64 19.03 12.44 18.28
C GLN A 64 18.64 11.05 18.80
N TYR A 65 17.99 10.24 17.97
CA TYR A 65 17.57 8.87 18.33
C TYR A 65 18.54 7.78 17.86
N GLY A 66 19.65 8.16 17.23
CA GLY A 66 20.62 7.23 16.63
C GLY A 66 19.98 6.36 15.55
N MET A 67 19.06 6.95 14.77
CA MET A 67 18.40 6.32 13.62
C MET A 67 18.97 6.90 12.33
N THR A 68 19.02 6.06 11.29
CA THR A 68 19.30 6.46 9.91
C THR A 68 18.03 6.33 9.07
N GLY A 69 18.10 6.81 7.84
CA GLY A 69 17.04 6.68 6.85
C GLY A 69 17.48 7.25 5.51
N THR A 70 16.51 7.49 4.64
CA THR A 70 16.74 7.79 3.23
C THR A 70 16.28 9.21 2.90
N PHE A 71 17.17 10.02 2.34
CA PHE A 71 16.83 11.31 1.74
C PHE A 71 16.82 11.17 0.21
N LEU A 72 15.66 11.36 -0.41
CA LEU A 72 15.50 11.28 -1.86
C LEU A 72 15.49 12.69 -2.44
N LEU A 73 16.48 13.02 -3.27
CA LEU A 73 16.67 14.38 -3.79
C LEU A 73 15.96 14.57 -5.14
N GLN A 74 15.12 15.60 -5.26
CA GLN A 74 14.67 16.08 -6.56
C GLN A 74 15.84 16.77 -7.28
N TYR A 75 15.82 16.84 -8.61
CA TYR A 75 16.97 17.32 -9.38
C TYR A 75 17.40 18.75 -9.01
N ASP A 76 16.44 19.62 -8.70
CA ASP A 76 16.70 20.98 -8.22
C ASP A 76 17.48 20.97 -6.89
N ALA A 77 17.08 20.15 -5.91
CA ALA A 77 17.83 19.96 -4.67
C ALA A 77 19.18 19.28 -4.89
N LEU A 78 19.28 18.33 -5.83
CA LEU A 78 20.52 17.63 -6.17
C LEU A 78 21.62 18.61 -6.63
N VAL A 79 21.28 19.59 -7.48
CA VAL A 79 22.25 20.53 -8.03
C VAL A 79 22.61 21.68 -7.09
N MET A 80 21.95 21.80 -5.95
CA MET A 80 22.19 22.87 -4.99
C MET A 80 23.36 22.61 -4.04
N PRO A 81 24.37 23.51 -3.97
CA PRO A 81 25.58 23.28 -3.16
C PRO A 81 25.34 23.02 -1.67
N ARG A 82 24.33 23.67 -1.07
CA ARG A 82 24.03 23.47 0.37
C ARG A 82 23.45 22.09 0.65
N TYR A 83 22.54 21.58 -0.19
CA TYR A 83 22.05 20.21 -0.08
C TYR A 83 23.17 19.20 -0.34
N GLN A 84 24.02 19.42 -1.35
CA GLN A 84 25.18 18.55 -1.59
C GLN A 84 26.10 18.45 -0.36
N SER A 85 26.30 19.56 0.35
CA SER A 85 27.14 19.61 1.55
C SER A 85 26.51 18.86 2.71
N LEU A 86 25.22 19.11 2.98
CA LEU A 86 24.43 18.40 4.00
C LEU A 86 24.39 16.88 3.71
N MET A 87 24.08 16.49 2.48
CA MET A 87 23.93 15.08 2.10
C MET A 87 25.26 14.32 2.20
N LYS A 88 26.40 14.95 1.86
CA LYS A 88 27.73 14.34 2.09
C LYS A 88 28.01 14.11 3.57
N GLU A 89 27.62 15.03 4.44
CA GLU A 89 27.72 14.85 5.88
C GLU A 89 26.85 13.69 6.36
N LEU A 90 25.58 13.64 5.94
CA LEU A 90 24.65 12.58 6.34
C LEU A 90 25.11 11.20 5.84
N MET A 91 25.62 11.10 4.61
CA MET A 91 26.23 9.86 4.10
C MET A 91 27.39 9.39 4.98
N SER A 92 28.23 10.29 5.49
CA SER A 92 29.33 9.93 6.40
C SER A 92 28.85 9.35 7.74
N LYS A 93 27.59 9.62 8.11
CA LYS A 93 26.91 9.13 9.31
C LYS A 93 26.03 7.89 9.05
N GLY A 94 26.03 7.36 7.82
CA GLY A 94 25.31 6.13 7.45
C GLY A 94 23.88 6.33 6.96
N PHE A 95 23.47 7.56 6.66
CA PHE A 95 22.21 7.81 5.97
C PHE A 95 22.32 7.42 4.48
N GLU A 96 21.20 7.03 3.90
CA GLU A 96 21.09 6.85 2.47
C GLU A 96 20.72 8.17 1.80
N VAL A 97 21.38 8.48 0.69
CA VAL A 97 20.98 9.55 -0.23
C VAL A 97 20.64 8.89 -1.57
N GLY A 98 19.43 9.15 -2.06
CA GLY A 98 18.90 8.60 -3.30
C GLY A 98 18.19 9.66 -4.13
N GLY A 99 17.41 9.24 -5.12
CA GLY A 99 16.71 10.14 -6.02
C GLY A 99 15.21 10.24 -5.79
N TRP A 100 14.68 11.46 -5.80
CA TRP A 100 13.25 11.74 -5.92
C TRP A 100 12.95 12.12 -7.36
N TRP A 101 12.21 11.25 -8.05
CA TRP A 101 11.98 11.30 -9.48
C TRP A 101 10.70 12.08 -9.82
N GLU A 102 10.80 13.39 -9.65
CA GLU A 102 9.88 14.38 -10.22
C GLU A 102 10.70 15.33 -11.08
N ILE A 103 10.22 15.58 -12.29
CA ILE A 103 10.95 16.31 -13.33
C ILE A 103 10.80 17.81 -13.11
N THR A 104 11.92 18.52 -13.07
CA THR A 104 11.98 19.97 -12.87
C THR A 104 12.58 20.69 -14.07
N GLN A 105 12.35 21.99 -14.16
CA GLN A 105 12.94 22.85 -15.19
C GLN A 105 14.47 22.68 -15.31
N PRO A 106 15.28 22.81 -14.24
CA PRO A 106 16.73 22.63 -14.36
C PRO A 106 17.12 21.23 -14.83
N HIS A 107 16.32 20.19 -14.54
CA HIS A 107 16.57 18.83 -15.02
C HIS A 107 16.40 18.73 -16.54
N VAL A 108 15.30 19.27 -17.05
CA VAL A 108 14.97 19.26 -18.48
C VAL A 108 15.95 20.11 -19.28
N GLU A 109 16.33 21.27 -18.76
CA GLU A 109 17.29 22.18 -19.39
C GLU A 109 18.71 21.58 -19.41
N ASP A 110 19.17 20.95 -18.32
CA ASP A 110 20.45 20.24 -18.30
C ASP A 110 20.44 19.01 -19.22
N ALA A 111 19.27 18.42 -19.44
CA ALA A 111 19.07 17.41 -20.48
C ALA A 111 19.01 18.02 -21.89
N GLY A 112 19.21 19.32 -22.07
CA GLY A 112 19.18 19.97 -23.38
C GLY A 112 17.82 19.85 -24.07
N MET A 113 16.74 19.93 -23.31
CA MET A 113 15.35 19.94 -23.76
C MET A 113 14.66 21.22 -23.30
N ASP A 114 13.54 21.57 -23.94
CA ASP A 114 12.75 22.74 -23.56
C ASP A 114 11.77 22.39 -22.42
N TRP A 115 11.82 23.17 -21.34
CA TRP A 115 10.86 23.06 -20.25
C TRP A 115 9.45 23.46 -20.69
N ARG A 116 8.46 22.64 -20.33
CA ARG A 116 7.05 22.81 -20.75
C ARG A 116 6.13 23.27 -19.61
N GLY A 117 6.66 23.40 -18.40
CA GLY A 117 5.88 23.72 -17.21
C GLY A 117 5.64 25.20 -16.99
N ARG A 118 4.68 25.49 -16.11
CA ARG A 118 4.29 26.87 -15.73
C ARG A 118 5.27 27.47 -14.72
N TYR A 119 5.93 26.63 -13.96
CA TYR A 119 6.82 26.97 -12.85
C TYR A 119 8.10 26.11 -12.92
N PRO A 120 9.17 26.45 -12.18
CA PRO A 120 10.39 25.65 -12.16
C PRO A 120 10.21 24.18 -11.73
N TRP A 121 9.12 23.88 -11.02
CA TRP A 121 8.57 22.54 -10.85
C TRP A 121 7.05 22.63 -11.04
N ASP A 122 6.50 21.75 -11.86
CA ASP A 122 5.06 21.73 -12.17
C ASP A 122 4.51 20.33 -11.87
N TRP A 123 3.60 20.24 -10.92
CA TRP A 123 3.06 18.97 -10.40
C TRP A 123 2.04 18.30 -11.34
N HIS A 124 1.79 18.83 -12.54
CA HIS A 124 0.94 18.16 -13.51
C HIS A 124 1.61 16.91 -14.12
N ALA A 125 0.84 15.84 -14.31
CA ALA A 125 1.33 14.54 -14.76
C ALA A 125 2.06 14.53 -16.12
N ASP A 126 1.67 15.43 -17.04
CA ASP A 126 2.27 15.60 -18.36
C ASP A 126 3.56 16.45 -18.35
N VAL A 127 3.96 16.98 -17.19
CA VAL A 127 5.11 17.90 -17.06
C VAL A 127 6.09 17.46 -15.98
N GLY A 128 5.60 17.28 -14.74
CA GLY A 128 6.43 16.98 -13.56
C GLY A 128 6.81 15.51 -13.42
N PHE A 129 6.42 14.66 -14.36
CA PHE A 129 6.61 13.21 -14.27
C PHE A 129 7.10 12.66 -15.60
N ALA A 130 7.89 11.58 -15.54
CA ALA A 130 8.43 10.92 -16.73
C ALA A 130 7.33 10.45 -17.71
N THR A 131 6.13 10.13 -17.21
CA THR A 131 4.97 9.79 -18.06
C THR A 131 4.63 10.88 -19.08
N GLY A 132 4.94 12.16 -18.82
CA GLY A 132 4.73 13.27 -19.75
C GLY A 132 5.75 13.42 -20.88
N TYR A 133 6.80 12.59 -20.86
CA TYR A 133 7.90 12.60 -21.84
C TYR A 133 7.85 11.35 -22.70
N ASP A 134 8.34 11.43 -23.93
CA ASP A 134 8.48 10.26 -24.80
C ASP A 134 9.59 9.33 -24.27
N PRO A 135 9.57 8.02 -24.56
CA PRO A 135 10.55 7.07 -24.02
C PRO A 135 12.02 7.50 -24.17
N GLU A 136 12.40 8.01 -25.33
CA GLU A 136 13.77 8.52 -25.58
C GLU A 136 14.11 9.74 -24.70
N GLU A 137 13.15 10.63 -24.46
CA GLU A 137 13.32 11.77 -23.56
C GLU A 137 13.47 11.31 -22.10
N ARG A 138 12.74 10.27 -21.70
CA ARG A 138 12.85 9.66 -20.35
C ARG A 138 14.24 9.09 -20.13
N GLU A 139 14.78 8.33 -21.09
CA GLU A 139 16.14 7.79 -21.01
C GLU A 139 17.18 8.90 -20.86
N LYS A 140 17.04 9.98 -21.64
CA LYS A 140 17.92 11.16 -21.55
C LYS A 140 17.85 11.84 -20.19
N LEU A 141 16.65 12.01 -19.63
CA LEU A 141 16.46 12.55 -18.28
C LEU A 141 17.12 11.66 -17.24
N VAL A 142 17.00 10.33 -17.36
CA VAL A 142 17.62 9.38 -16.44
C VAL A 142 19.14 9.52 -16.50
N ASP A 143 19.70 9.55 -17.70
CA ASP A 143 21.15 9.68 -17.88
C ASP A 143 21.70 10.93 -17.20
N VAL A 144 21.07 12.08 -17.44
CA VAL A 144 21.46 13.38 -16.87
C VAL A 144 21.37 13.36 -15.34
N TYR A 145 20.28 12.81 -14.79
CA TYR A 145 20.11 12.70 -13.34
C TYR A 145 21.23 11.84 -12.72
N MET A 146 21.44 10.65 -13.29
CA MET A 146 22.39 9.66 -12.77
C MET A 146 23.84 10.17 -12.88
N GLU A 147 24.22 10.76 -14.01
CA GLU A 147 25.54 11.37 -14.20
C GLU A 147 25.78 12.53 -13.24
N LYS A 148 24.76 13.40 -13.05
CA LYS A 148 24.85 14.50 -12.09
C LYS A 148 25.06 13.97 -10.66
N PHE A 149 24.25 13.00 -10.26
CA PHE A 149 24.36 12.37 -8.93
C PHE A 149 25.74 11.75 -8.72
N HIS A 150 26.24 10.98 -9.69
CA HIS A 150 27.58 10.39 -9.64
C HIS A 150 28.69 11.45 -9.59
N SER A 151 28.57 12.55 -10.34
CA SER A 151 29.58 13.63 -10.31
C SER A 151 29.71 14.30 -8.93
N ILE A 152 28.63 14.32 -8.14
CA ILE A 152 28.57 14.99 -6.83
C ILE A 152 29.00 14.04 -5.72
N PHE A 153 28.47 12.81 -5.72
CA PHE A 153 28.61 11.85 -4.62
C PHE A 153 29.60 10.71 -4.91
N GLY A 154 30.07 10.57 -6.14
CA GLY A 154 31.01 9.52 -6.56
C GLY A 154 30.41 8.11 -6.68
N ILE A 155 29.09 8.00 -6.56
CA ILE A 155 28.31 6.75 -6.68
C ILE A 155 27.00 7.05 -7.42
N TYR A 156 26.36 6.05 -8.02
CA TYR A 156 24.97 6.17 -8.47
C TYR A 156 24.00 5.95 -7.29
N PRO A 157 22.79 6.55 -7.32
CA PRO A 157 21.83 6.36 -6.25
C PRO A 157 21.37 4.89 -6.20
N SER A 158 21.37 4.30 -5.00
CA SER A 158 20.88 2.93 -4.81
C SER A 158 19.35 2.86 -4.85
N SER A 159 18.66 3.92 -4.43
CA SER A 159 17.21 4.01 -4.45
C SER A 159 16.71 5.22 -5.22
N VAL A 160 15.63 5.02 -5.98
CA VAL A 160 14.91 6.08 -6.67
C VAL A 160 13.41 5.94 -6.42
N GLY A 161 12.78 6.96 -5.86
CA GLY A 161 11.35 6.99 -5.55
C GLY A 161 10.61 8.09 -6.29
N SER A 162 9.30 7.96 -6.45
CA SER A 162 8.41 9.01 -6.96
C SER A 162 6.99 8.74 -6.46
N TRP A 163 6.02 9.61 -6.76
CA TRP A 163 4.62 9.21 -6.63
C TRP A 163 4.31 8.02 -7.54
N PHE A 164 4.87 8.00 -8.74
CA PHE A 164 4.88 6.86 -9.66
C PHE A 164 6.03 6.97 -10.67
N ILE A 165 6.57 5.82 -11.08
CA ILE A 165 7.56 5.70 -12.16
C ILE A 165 6.98 4.71 -13.17
N ASP A 166 6.94 5.07 -14.45
CA ASP A 166 6.46 4.17 -15.49
C ASP A 166 7.44 3.00 -15.73
N ALA A 167 6.97 1.93 -16.36
CA ALA A 167 7.74 0.71 -16.56
C ALA A 167 9.02 0.94 -17.38
N HIS A 168 8.94 1.72 -18.46
CA HIS A 168 10.09 2.01 -19.33
C HIS A 168 11.20 2.74 -18.57
N THR A 169 10.83 3.78 -17.82
CA THR A 169 11.79 4.55 -17.02
C THR A 169 12.43 3.70 -15.92
N LEU A 170 11.63 2.95 -15.16
CA LEU A 170 12.12 2.13 -14.05
C LEU A 170 13.03 0.99 -14.55
N GLU A 171 12.65 0.36 -15.67
CA GLU A 171 13.44 -0.65 -16.38
C GLU A 171 14.80 -0.08 -16.79
N TYR A 172 14.81 1.10 -17.42
CA TYR A 172 16.05 1.73 -17.87
C TYR A 172 16.98 2.11 -16.70
N MET A 173 16.43 2.66 -15.61
CA MET A 173 17.20 2.93 -14.38
C MET A 173 17.83 1.65 -13.81
N TYR A 174 17.11 0.53 -13.87
CA TYR A 174 17.63 -0.75 -13.39
C TYR A 174 18.68 -1.34 -14.33
N ASP A 175 18.35 -1.54 -15.61
CA ASP A 175 19.19 -2.27 -16.55
C ASP A 175 20.50 -1.52 -16.84
N LYS A 176 20.48 -0.18 -16.86
CA LYS A 176 21.67 0.64 -17.13
C LYS A 176 22.43 1.05 -15.86
N TYR A 177 21.73 1.45 -14.80
CA TYR A 177 22.36 2.04 -13.60
C TYR A 177 22.33 1.14 -12.36
N GLY A 178 21.58 0.03 -12.39
CA GLY A 178 21.62 -0.98 -11.34
C GLY A 178 21.00 -0.54 -10.02
N ILE A 179 19.97 0.31 -10.03
CA ILE A 179 19.26 0.69 -8.81
C ILE A 179 18.78 -0.56 -8.05
N THR A 180 18.80 -0.48 -6.72
CA THR A 180 18.53 -1.61 -5.83
C THR A 180 17.12 -1.60 -5.27
N ALA A 181 16.50 -0.43 -5.13
CA ALA A 181 15.16 -0.27 -4.61
C ALA A 181 14.43 0.91 -5.28
N SER A 182 13.10 0.84 -5.26
CA SER A 182 12.25 1.97 -5.63
C SER A 182 11.07 2.06 -4.66
N CYS A 183 10.33 3.16 -4.70
CA CYS A 183 9.12 3.33 -3.92
C CYS A 183 8.11 4.20 -4.66
N ASN A 184 6.82 3.97 -4.38
CA ASN A 184 5.71 4.71 -4.98
C ASN A 184 4.57 4.97 -3.99
N CYS A 185 3.68 5.89 -4.33
CA CYS A 185 2.58 6.29 -3.46
C CYS A 185 1.58 5.14 -3.25
N LYS A 186 0.88 5.13 -2.12
CA LYS A 186 -0.24 4.22 -1.84
C LYS A 186 -1.34 4.32 -2.91
N ASP A 187 -2.31 3.42 -2.83
CA ASP A 187 -3.53 3.57 -3.63
C ASP A 187 -4.24 4.88 -3.30
N GLN A 188 -4.74 5.53 -4.36
CA GLN A 188 -5.52 6.75 -4.28
C GLN A 188 -6.38 6.96 -5.53
N VAL A 189 -7.50 7.64 -5.36
CA VAL A 189 -8.37 8.04 -6.46
C VAL A 189 -8.44 9.56 -6.47
N GLY A 190 -8.04 10.18 -7.59
CA GLY A 190 -8.19 11.62 -7.83
C GLY A 190 -7.37 12.58 -6.95
N THR A 191 -6.64 12.09 -5.95
CA THR A 191 -5.76 12.90 -5.09
C THR A 191 -4.55 13.40 -5.89
N ASP A 192 -4.20 14.69 -5.76
CA ASP A 192 -3.05 15.34 -6.41
C ASP A 192 -2.98 15.24 -7.95
N GLY A 193 -4.12 14.96 -8.59
CA GLY A 193 -4.22 14.85 -10.04
C GLY A 193 -3.90 13.45 -10.57
N TYR A 194 -3.70 12.43 -9.73
CA TYR A 194 -3.45 11.08 -10.21
C TYR A 194 -4.28 10.02 -9.48
N THR A 195 -4.56 8.93 -10.18
CA THR A 195 -5.33 7.79 -9.69
C THR A 195 -4.50 6.53 -9.86
N LEU A 196 -4.11 5.92 -8.75
CA LEU A 196 -3.46 4.62 -8.70
C LEU A 196 -4.39 3.71 -7.92
N TRP A 197 -5.11 2.84 -8.64
CA TRP A 197 -6.16 2.05 -8.01
C TRP A 197 -6.11 0.58 -8.40
N GLY A 198 -6.05 -0.30 -7.41
CA GLY A 198 -6.12 -1.74 -7.66
C GLY A 198 -4.79 -2.48 -7.61
N GLY A 199 -3.67 -1.78 -7.44
CA GLY A 199 -2.31 -2.33 -7.47
C GLY A 199 -1.94 -3.11 -6.22
N TYR A 200 -0.69 -3.58 -6.14
CA TYR A 200 -0.18 -4.23 -4.92
C TYR A 200 -0.35 -3.29 -3.73
N TRP A 201 -1.08 -3.70 -2.69
CA TRP A 201 -1.67 -2.75 -1.75
C TRP A 201 -0.63 -2.12 -0.80
N ASN A 202 0.20 -2.93 -0.14
CA ASN A 202 1.27 -2.48 0.77
C ASN A 202 2.57 -3.30 0.57
N GLN A 203 3.59 -3.18 1.43
CA GLN A 203 4.87 -3.89 1.32
C GLN A 203 5.61 -3.54 0.02
N ALA A 204 6.12 -4.54 -0.70
CA ALA A 204 6.88 -4.36 -1.91
C ALA A 204 6.66 -5.50 -2.90
N TYR A 205 6.84 -5.18 -4.18
CA TYR A 205 6.67 -6.10 -5.29
C TYR A 205 7.70 -5.83 -6.39
N TYR A 206 8.02 -6.83 -7.20
CA TYR A 206 8.68 -6.64 -8.49
C TYR A 206 7.66 -6.29 -9.56
N PRO A 207 7.79 -5.11 -10.21
CA PRO A 207 6.86 -4.68 -11.23
C PRO A 207 7.03 -5.42 -12.56
N SER A 208 5.98 -5.44 -13.38
CA SER A 208 6.02 -5.88 -14.78
C SER A 208 6.73 -4.84 -15.67
N ARG A 209 7.52 -5.32 -16.63
CA ARG A 209 8.12 -4.52 -17.71
C ARG A 209 7.08 -3.83 -18.61
N LEU A 210 5.83 -4.30 -18.60
CA LEU A 210 4.74 -3.68 -19.38
C LEU A 210 3.89 -2.71 -18.56
N ASN A 211 3.92 -2.80 -17.23
CA ASN A 211 3.13 -1.97 -16.33
C ASN A 211 3.72 -1.98 -14.91
N ALA A 212 4.38 -0.88 -14.52
CA ALA A 212 5.05 -0.79 -13.22
C ALA A 212 4.11 -0.79 -12.01
N TYR A 213 2.80 -0.59 -12.23
CA TYR A 213 1.79 -0.72 -11.18
C TYR A 213 1.34 -2.19 -10.97
N MET A 214 1.55 -3.02 -11.99
CA MET A 214 1.41 -4.47 -12.07
C MET A 214 2.56 -5.25 -11.40
N PRO A 215 2.39 -6.17 -10.44
CA PRO A 215 3.41 -7.19 -10.20
C PRO A 215 3.67 -8.05 -11.43
N ALA A 216 4.92 -8.44 -11.64
CA ALA A 216 5.27 -9.46 -12.62
C ALA A 216 4.95 -10.87 -12.11
N GLN A 217 4.47 -11.72 -13.01
CA GLN A 217 4.18 -13.13 -12.76
C GLN A 217 5.37 -14.04 -13.10
N THR A 218 6.34 -13.56 -13.89
CA THR A 218 7.53 -14.32 -14.29
C THR A 218 8.82 -13.51 -14.10
N GLU A 219 9.95 -14.20 -14.01
CA GLU A 219 11.26 -13.53 -13.89
C GLU A 219 11.66 -12.79 -15.17
N GLU A 220 11.17 -13.26 -16.32
CA GLU A 220 11.39 -12.60 -17.61
C GLU A 220 10.53 -11.33 -17.72
N GLY A 221 9.29 -11.39 -17.25
CA GLY A 221 8.36 -10.25 -17.25
C GLY A 221 8.69 -9.18 -16.21
N GLN A 222 9.57 -9.44 -15.23
CA GLN A 222 9.83 -8.52 -14.13
C GLN A 222 10.94 -7.51 -14.42
N ILE A 223 10.77 -6.31 -13.87
CA ILE A 223 11.87 -5.40 -13.57
C ILE A 223 12.41 -5.82 -12.18
N PRO A 224 13.66 -6.32 -12.05
CA PRO A 224 14.22 -6.87 -10.81
C PRO A 224 14.61 -5.82 -9.74
N VAL A 225 13.72 -4.85 -9.52
CA VAL A 225 13.79 -3.81 -8.49
C VAL A 225 12.50 -3.85 -7.68
N PRO A 226 12.57 -4.09 -6.36
CA PRO A 226 11.38 -4.04 -5.52
C PRO A 226 10.89 -2.59 -5.40
N VAL A 227 9.59 -2.40 -5.59
CA VAL A 227 8.89 -1.13 -5.39
C VAL A 227 8.14 -1.19 -4.06
N PHE A 228 8.56 -0.38 -3.10
CA PHE A 228 7.94 -0.28 -1.77
C PHE A 228 6.78 0.74 -1.74
N ARG A 229 5.64 0.37 -1.15
CA ARG A 229 4.43 1.21 -1.05
C ARG A 229 4.53 2.22 0.11
N MET A 230 4.40 3.51 -0.18
CA MET A 230 4.66 4.58 0.81
C MET A 230 3.41 5.08 1.56
N LEU A 231 3.64 6.01 2.49
CA LEU A 231 2.69 6.85 3.23
C LEU A 231 1.95 6.15 4.39
N GLY A 232 2.10 4.85 4.59
CA GLY A 232 1.50 4.18 5.75
C GLY A 232 -0.02 4.33 5.79
N SER A 233 -0.68 3.91 4.71
CA SER A 233 -2.14 3.93 4.54
C SER A 233 -2.87 3.19 5.67
N ASP A 234 -3.90 3.79 6.27
CA ASP A 234 -4.77 3.09 7.23
C ASP A 234 -5.39 1.83 6.58
N PRO A 235 -5.17 0.62 7.13
CA PRO A 235 -5.65 -0.61 6.50
C PRO A 235 -7.18 -0.76 6.54
N VAL A 236 -7.86 -0.06 7.44
CA VAL A 236 -9.31 -0.12 7.63
C VAL A 236 -9.97 1.03 6.88
N TYR A 237 -9.61 2.27 7.18
CA TYR A 237 -10.39 3.45 6.83
C TYR A 237 -9.95 4.17 5.55
N GLN A 238 -8.67 4.06 5.13
CA GLN A 238 -8.22 4.73 3.91
C GLN A 238 -8.98 4.23 2.68
N TYR A 239 -9.35 2.94 2.63
CA TYR A 239 -10.08 2.43 1.48
C TYR A 239 -11.44 3.11 1.31
N ASP A 240 -12.18 3.31 2.41
CA ASP A 240 -13.57 3.79 2.40
C ASP A 240 -13.70 5.33 2.45
N THR A 241 -12.61 6.07 2.63
CA THR A 241 -12.67 7.53 2.76
C THR A 241 -13.02 8.22 1.43
N GLY A 242 -14.25 8.72 1.30
CA GLY A 242 -14.78 9.23 0.04
C GLY A 242 -15.39 8.14 -0.86
N LEU A 243 -15.84 7.03 -0.27
CA LEU A 243 -16.47 5.88 -0.94
C LEU A 243 -17.43 6.28 -2.08
N GLY A 244 -17.23 5.72 -3.28
CA GLY A 244 -18.05 5.99 -4.47
C GLY A 244 -17.77 7.34 -5.17
N GLY A 245 -16.93 8.19 -4.57
CA GLY A 245 -16.57 9.51 -5.07
C GLY A 245 -15.44 9.51 -6.11
N THR A 246 -15.13 10.69 -6.63
CA THR A 246 -14.05 10.91 -7.61
C THR A 246 -12.70 11.26 -6.98
N ILE A 247 -12.69 11.54 -5.67
CA ILE A 247 -11.49 11.90 -4.90
C ILE A 247 -11.54 11.14 -3.57
N GLN A 248 -10.46 10.45 -3.24
CA GLN A 248 -10.28 9.77 -1.95
C GLN A 248 -9.69 10.77 -0.93
N GLY A 249 -10.15 10.70 0.32
CA GLY A 249 -9.49 11.39 1.44
C GLY A 249 -8.13 10.77 1.80
N VAL A 250 -7.47 11.31 2.83
CA VAL A 250 -6.14 10.85 3.27
C VAL A 250 -6.14 10.54 4.76
N ILE A 251 -5.86 9.29 5.09
CA ILE A 251 -5.71 8.72 6.43
C ILE A 251 -4.42 7.87 6.41
N THR A 252 -3.32 8.52 6.76
CA THR A 252 -1.95 8.02 6.55
C THR A 252 -1.08 8.30 7.76
N LEU A 253 0.12 7.70 7.79
CA LEU A 253 1.14 7.99 8.78
C LEU A 253 1.80 9.37 8.59
N GLU A 254 1.45 10.10 7.53
CA GLU A 254 2.00 11.43 7.26
C GLU A 254 1.69 12.38 8.43
N PRO A 255 2.72 13.02 9.02
CA PRO A 255 2.63 13.75 10.30
C PRO A 255 1.72 14.98 10.27
N VAL A 256 1.36 15.47 9.09
CA VAL A 256 0.57 16.69 8.91
C VAL A 256 -0.93 16.49 9.05
N TYR A 257 -1.43 15.25 9.08
CA TYR A 257 -2.86 14.98 9.21
C TYR A 257 -3.24 14.80 10.68
N PRO A 258 -3.93 15.77 11.32
CA PRO A 258 -4.11 15.80 12.76
C PRO A 258 -4.89 14.60 13.31
N ASP A 259 -5.83 14.06 12.53
CA ASP A 259 -6.66 12.92 12.91
C ASP A 259 -6.04 11.55 12.57
N ALA A 260 -4.87 11.55 11.91
CA ALA A 260 -4.13 10.34 11.50
C ALA A 260 -2.67 10.41 11.97
N GLY A 261 -1.69 10.61 11.09
CA GLY A 261 -0.28 10.69 11.44
C GLY A 261 0.09 11.77 12.46
N GLY A 262 -0.72 12.82 12.62
CA GLY A 262 -0.60 13.81 13.70
C GLY A 262 -1.16 13.37 15.05
N SER A 263 -1.95 12.29 15.10
CA SER A 263 -2.58 11.76 16.31
C SER A 263 -1.77 10.62 16.91
N GLU A 264 -1.25 10.82 18.12
CA GLU A 264 -0.51 9.78 18.85
C GLU A 264 -1.33 8.49 19.02
N THR A 265 -2.64 8.62 19.28
CA THR A 265 -3.52 7.46 19.45
C THR A 265 -3.62 6.67 18.16
N TRP A 266 -3.82 7.35 17.03
CA TRP A 266 -3.89 6.69 15.73
C TRP A 266 -2.54 6.05 15.37
N VAL A 267 -1.43 6.78 15.51
CA VAL A 267 -0.08 6.29 15.19
C VAL A 267 0.27 5.04 15.98
N ARG A 268 -0.02 5.02 17.29
CA ARG A 268 0.24 3.83 18.12
C ARG A 268 -0.58 2.61 17.67
N ARG A 269 -1.85 2.82 17.31
CA ARG A 269 -2.72 1.74 16.83
C ARG A 269 -2.30 1.22 15.46
N PHE A 270 -2.01 2.12 14.53
CA PHE A 270 -1.50 1.79 13.21
C PHE A 270 -0.19 0.99 13.31
N LEU A 271 0.79 1.50 14.06
CA LEU A 271 2.09 0.83 14.20
C LEU A 271 1.99 -0.50 14.94
N ASP A 272 1.09 -0.63 15.93
CA ASP A 272 0.84 -1.92 16.57
C ASP A 272 0.26 -2.94 15.59
N ALA A 273 -0.71 -2.55 14.75
CA ALA A 273 -1.24 -3.43 13.72
C ALA A 273 -0.15 -3.89 12.73
N ILE A 274 0.69 -2.96 12.26
CA ILE A 274 1.81 -3.27 11.36
C ILE A 274 2.87 -4.15 12.05
N CYS A 275 3.20 -3.89 13.31
CA CYS A 275 4.35 -4.54 13.96
C CYS A 275 4.00 -5.83 14.72
N SER A 276 2.77 -5.98 15.20
CA SER A 276 2.38 -7.04 16.14
C SER A 276 1.43 -8.07 15.55
N ALA A 277 0.63 -7.71 14.54
CA ALA A 277 -0.39 -8.61 14.00
C ALA A 277 0.21 -9.77 13.16
N PRO A 278 -0.51 -10.90 13.01
CA PRO A 278 -0.10 -11.98 12.11
C PRO A 278 0.04 -11.50 10.66
N CYS A 279 1.09 -11.94 9.98
CA CYS A 279 1.27 -11.73 8.54
C CYS A 279 2.04 -12.89 7.91
N ILE A 280 1.99 -12.97 6.58
CA ILE A 280 2.94 -13.74 5.75
C ILE A 280 3.96 -12.80 5.08
N GLY A 281 5.13 -13.32 4.74
CA GLY A 281 6.22 -12.61 4.10
C GLY A 281 6.88 -11.61 5.04
N PHE A 282 6.33 -10.41 5.14
CA PHE A 282 6.78 -9.34 6.03
C PHE A 282 5.72 -8.26 6.18
N ASN A 283 5.86 -7.41 7.20
CA ASN A 283 5.10 -6.17 7.29
C ASN A 283 6.02 -4.97 7.12
N TYR A 284 5.44 -3.93 6.53
CA TYR A 284 6.14 -2.74 6.10
C TYR A 284 5.27 -1.49 6.29
N THR A 285 5.91 -0.38 6.63
CA THR A 285 5.37 0.95 6.40
C THR A 285 6.51 1.94 6.16
N GLN A 286 6.22 3.03 5.46
CA GLN A 286 7.12 4.18 5.39
C GLN A 286 6.67 5.25 6.41
N ALA A 287 7.65 5.83 7.09
CA ALA A 287 7.56 7.03 7.92
C ALA A 287 8.50 8.11 7.33
N GLY A 288 8.42 9.34 7.82
CA GLY A 288 9.09 10.50 7.21
C GLY A 288 8.15 11.28 6.29
N GLN A 289 8.59 12.42 5.76
CA GLN A 289 7.72 13.34 5.02
C GLN A 289 8.51 14.16 3.99
N GLU A 290 7.82 14.62 2.94
CA GLU A 290 8.39 15.63 2.03
C GLU A 290 8.61 16.97 2.75
N ASN A 291 9.72 17.63 2.45
CA ASN A 291 10.08 18.90 3.08
C ASN A 291 9.15 20.07 2.73
N SER A 292 8.37 19.96 1.64
CA SER A 292 7.34 20.94 1.26
C SER A 292 6.20 21.09 2.25
N PHE A 293 5.99 20.12 3.15
CA PHE A 293 5.04 20.33 4.25
C PHE A 293 5.56 21.25 5.35
N THR A 294 6.88 21.54 5.36
CA THR A 294 7.57 22.41 6.32
C THR A 294 7.64 21.87 7.75
N TRP A 295 8.72 22.21 8.46
CA TRP A 295 8.89 21.81 9.87
C TRP A 295 7.79 22.33 10.79
N ASP A 296 7.29 23.54 10.55
CA ASP A 296 6.23 24.15 11.35
C ASP A 296 4.96 23.29 11.37
N ALA A 297 4.62 22.62 10.26
CA ALA A 297 3.44 21.77 10.19
C ALA A 297 3.68 20.35 10.71
N MET A 298 4.87 19.77 10.46
CA MET A 298 5.13 18.35 10.76
C MET A 298 5.90 18.10 12.07
N GLY A 299 6.63 19.09 12.58
CA GLY A 299 7.67 18.90 13.59
C GLY A 299 7.16 18.43 14.95
N GLU A 300 5.95 18.84 15.35
CA GLU A 300 5.31 18.34 16.57
C GLU A 300 5.01 16.83 16.46
N ALA A 301 4.35 16.42 15.37
CA ALA A 301 3.99 15.04 15.14
C ALA A 301 5.23 14.14 14.94
N LEU A 302 6.27 14.60 14.23
CA LEU A 302 7.51 13.85 14.13
C LEU A 302 8.20 13.67 15.49
N ARG A 303 8.25 14.70 16.34
CA ARG A 303 8.77 14.55 17.72
C ARG A 303 7.95 13.55 18.55
N MET A 304 6.69 13.31 18.21
CA MET A 304 5.87 12.24 18.78
C MET A 304 6.18 10.85 18.16
N HIS A 305 6.42 10.77 16.85
CA HIS A 305 6.72 9.50 16.16
C HIS A 305 8.01 8.86 16.67
N PHE A 306 9.10 9.63 16.78
CA PHE A 306 10.44 9.08 17.04
C PHE A 306 10.57 8.30 18.35
N PRO A 307 10.02 8.74 19.50
CA PRO A 307 9.94 7.91 20.70
C PRO A 307 9.23 6.57 20.50
N ILE A 308 8.17 6.52 19.68
CA ILE A 308 7.41 5.30 19.37
C ILE A 308 8.27 4.38 18.51
N LEU A 309 8.89 4.93 17.45
CA LEU A 309 9.80 4.20 16.58
C LEU A 309 10.99 3.62 17.36
N ASP A 310 11.57 4.38 18.30
CA ASP A 310 12.69 3.90 19.12
C ASP A 310 12.27 2.74 20.03
N SER A 311 11.05 2.79 20.59
CA SER A 311 10.48 1.69 21.37
C SER A 311 10.28 0.42 20.51
N LEU A 312 9.75 0.57 19.29
CA LEU A 312 9.56 -0.53 18.35
C LEU A 312 10.89 -1.14 17.90
N ARG A 313 11.88 -0.29 17.59
CA ARG A 313 13.24 -0.70 17.24
C ARG A 313 13.88 -1.54 18.34
N ARG A 314 13.82 -1.08 19.60
CA ARG A 314 14.31 -1.83 20.77
C ARG A 314 13.55 -3.14 20.99
N SER A 315 12.30 -3.17 20.55
CA SER A 315 11.50 -4.38 20.59
C SER A 315 11.89 -5.35 19.47
N GLY A 316 12.59 -4.93 18.41
CA GLY A 316 13.09 -5.79 17.33
C GLY A 316 12.44 -5.53 15.96
N VAL A 317 11.74 -4.41 15.80
CA VAL A 317 11.35 -3.89 14.48
C VAL A 317 12.61 -3.33 13.79
N ARG A 318 12.77 -3.60 12.50
CA ARG A 318 13.89 -3.11 11.69
C ARG A 318 13.55 -1.68 11.23
N ILE A 319 14.35 -0.71 11.64
CA ILE A 319 14.30 0.65 11.07
C ILE A 319 15.48 0.74 10.11
N GLU A 320 15.19 0.91 8.83
CA GLU A 320 16.15 0.73 7.74
C GLU A 320 16.06 1.84 6.70
N THR A 321 17.14 2.04 5.98
CA THR A 321 17.13 2.74 4.70
C THR A 321 16.38 1.92 3.65
N LEU A 322 15.87 2.60 2.62
CA LEU A 322 15.21 1.96 1.49
C LEU A 322 16.15 1.00 0.75
N ALA A 323 17.43 1.36 0.58
CA ALA A 323 18.42 0.48 -0.04
C ALA A 323 18.67 -0.81 0.75
N GLU A 324 18.74 -0.75 2.08
CA GLU A 324 18.90 -1.94 2.94
C GLU A 324 17.70 -2.88 2.78
N SER A 325 16.48 -2.33 2.81
CA SER A 325 15.26 -3.09 2.60
C SER A 325 15.17 -3.67 1.20
N GLY A 326 15.54 -2.93 0.15
CA GLY A 326 15.57 -3.43 -1.22
C GLY A 326 16.62 -4.53 -1.45
N LYS A 327 17.81 -4.37 -0.88
CA LYS A 327 18.85 -5.42 -0.91
C LYS A 327 18.36 -6.69 -0.21
N TRP A 328 17.82 -6.56 0.99
CA TRP A 328 17.24 -7.69 1.72
C TRP A 328 16.15 -8.38 0.91
N PHE A 329 15.21 -7.62 0.33
CA PHE A 329 14.12 -8.19 -0.47
C PHE A 329 14.65 -9.00 -1.65
N LYS A 330 15.65 -8.47 -2.37
CA LYS A 330 16.31 -9.16 -3.49
C LYS A 330 17.06 -10.42 -3.09
N GLU A 331 17.66 -10.43 -1.91
CA GLU A 331 18.30 -11.63 -1.37
C GLU A 331 17.30 -12.71 -0.95
N GLN A 332 16.11 -12.31 -0.48
CA GLN A 332 15.08 -13.27 0.00
C GLN A 332 14.18 -13.79 -1.12
N TYR A 333 13.82 -12.94 -2.08
CA TYR A 333 12.74 -13.21 -3.01
C TYR A 333 13.18 -13.06 -4.45
N LYS A 334 13.07 -14.15 -5.21
CA LYS A 334 13.34 -14.18 -6.66
C LYS A 334 12.22 -13.54 -7.50
N LEU A 335 11.00 -13.68 -6.99
CA LEU A 335 9.73 -13.20 -7.54
C LEU A 335 8.95 -12.56 -6.39
N THR A 336 7.95 -11.72 -6.70
CA THR A 336 7.11 -11.08 -5.68
C THR A 336 6.47 -12.14 -4.77
N PRO A 337 6.74 -12.14 -3.46
CA PRO A 337 6.17 -13.11 -2.53
C PRO A 337 4.72 -12.75 -2.21
N PRO A 338 3.89 -13.70 -1.74
CA PRO A 338 2.64 -13.33 -1.11
C PRO A 338 2.90 -12.61 0.23
N THR A 339 2.20 -11.51 0.47
CA THR A 339 2.25 -10.73 1.71
C THR A 339 0.85 -10.51 2.27
N SER A 340 0.76 -10.02 3.50
CA SER A 340 -0.54 -9.66 4.08
C SER A 340 -0.39 -8.60 5.16
N VAL A 341 -1.44 -7.82 5.41
CA VAL A 341 -1.55 -6.97 6.59
C VAL A 341 -2.84 -7.28 7.32
N THR A 342 -2.76 -7.37 8.64
CA THR A 342 -3.89 -7.72 9.50
C THR A 342 -4.14 -6.61 10.52
N VAL A 343 -5.40 -6.25 10.71
CA VAL A 343 -5.86 -5.40 11.83
C VAL A 343 -6.92 -6.17 12.60
N LEU A 344 -6.69 -6.41 13.89
CA LEU A 344 -7.63 -7.10 14.80
C LEU A 344 -8.21 -6.20 15.88
N GLU A 345 -7.63 -5.01 16.04
CA GLU A 345 -8.10 -3.96 16.94
C GLU A 345 -8.31 -2.68 16.13
N ASP A 346 -9.55 -2.21 16.10
CA ASP A 346 -9.95 -1.01 15.37
C ASP A 346 -9.41 0.26 16.05
N THR A 347 -8.75 1.12 15.29
CA THR A 347 -8.21 2.40 15.77
C THR A 347 -9.28 3.32 16.38
N PHE A 348 -10.49 3.36 15.80
CA PHE A 348 -11.58 4.24 16.21
C PHE A 348 -12.68 3.51 17.00
N GLY A 349 -12.50 2.23 17.30
CA GLY A 349 -13.42 1.46 18.14
C GLY A 349 -14.75 1.06 17.49
N ASN A 350 -14.85 1.12 16.15
CA ASN A 350 -16.05 0.70 15.40
C ASN A 350 -16.13 -0.83 15.20
N GLY A 351 -15.23 -1.60 15.81
CA GLY A 351 -15.24 -3.06 15.74
C GLY A 351 -14.73 -3.65 14.42
N ASN A 352 -14.22 -2.83 13.49
CA ASN A 352 -13.71 -3.30 12.22
C ASN A 352 -12.42 -4.09 12.39
N LYS A 353 -12.35 -5.22 11.69
CA LYS A 353 -11.16 -6.05 11.58
C LYS A 353 -10.96 -6.41 10.12
N THR A 354 -9.70 -6.55 9.71
CA THR A 354 -9.41 -6.80 8.30
C THR A 354 -8.13 -7.59 8.07
N VAL A 355 -8.10 -8.31 6.95
CA VAL A 355 -6.90 -8.89 6.35
C VAL A 355 -6.82 -8.42 4.91
N TRP A 356 -5.75 -7.69 4.60
CA TRP A 356 -5.26 -7.52 3.24
C TRP A 356 -4.34 -8.68 2.91
N PHE A 357 -4.54 -9.28 1.74
CA PHE A 357 -3.67 -10.29 1.15
C PHE A 357 -3.23 -9.80 -0.21
N ASP A 358 -1.93 -9.91 -0.49
CA ASP A 358 -1.36 -9.59 -1.78
C ASP A 358 -0.51 -10.77 -2.27
N SER A 359 -0.48 -10.95 -3.57
CA SER A 359 0.42 -11.85 -4.29
C SER A 359 0.72 -11.26 -5.66
N ARG A 360 1.58 -11.91 -6.44
CA ARG A 360 1.83 -11.47 -7.83
C ARG A 360 0.68 -11.70 -8.81
N PHE A 361 -0.38 -12.41 -8.39
CA PHE A 361 -1.54 -12.73 -9.23
C PHE A 361 -2.77 -11.93 -8.85
N TYR A 362 -2.93 -11.60 -7.56
CA TYR A 362 -4.08 -10.84 -7.09
C TYR A 362 -3.83 -10.23 -5.72
N ARG A 363 -4.66 -9.24 -5.38
CA ARG A 363 -4.90 -8.77 -4.02
C ARG A 363 -6.34 -9.03 -3.60
N ALA A 364 -6.56 -9.14 -2.29
CA ALA A 364 -7.89 -9.18 -1.72
C ALA A 364 -7.93 -8.49 -0.36
N ASN A 365 -9.04 -7.81 -0.07
CA ASN A 365 -9.35 -7.33 1.26
C ASN A 365 -10.59 -8.01 1.82
N LEU A 366 -10.40 -8.73 2.93
CA LEU A 366 -11.48 -9.29 3.75
C LEU A 366 -11.68 -8.39 4.97
N LEU A 367 -12.88 -7.85 5.13
CA LEU A 367 -13.26 -7.03 6.28
C LEU A 367 -14.44 -7.68 7.01
N TRP A 368 -14.47 -7.56 8.34
CA TRP A 368 -15.60 -8.01 9.14
C TRP A 368 -15.82 -7.14 10.37
N ASN A 369 -17.09 -7.02 10.74
CA ASN A 369 -17.61 -6.24 11.86
C ASN A 369 -18.99 -6.79 12.27
N ASP A 370 -19.84 -5.96 12.88
CA ASP A 370 -21.22 -6.28 13.28
C ASP A 370 -22.23 -6.34 12.10
N GLU A 371 -21.84 -5.93 10.89
CA GLU A 371 -22.62 -6.08 9.66
C GLU A 371 -22.34 -7.42 8.94
N GLY A 372 -21.32 -8.16 9.38
CA GLY A 372 -20.95 -9.48 8.88
C GLY A 372 -19.55 -9.54 8.31
N ILE A 373 -19.34 -10.45 7.35
CA ILE A 373 -18.07 -10.67 6.66
C ILE A 373 -18.23 -10.30 5.20
N PHE A 374 -17.30 -9.52 4.66
CA PHE A 374 -17.32 -9.18 3.25
C PHE A 374 -15.93 -8.97 2.65
N PHE A 375 -15.76 -9.40 1.39
CA PHE A 375 -14.68 -8.90 0.56
C PHE A 375 -15.09 -7.57 -0.04
N ARG A 376 -14.39 -6.49 0.30
CA ARG A 376 -14.63 -5.18 -0.32
C ARG A 376 -13.70 -4.89 -1.49
N ASP A 377 -12.61 -5.65 -1.64
CA ASP A 377 -11.65 -5.47 -2.72
C ASP A 377 -11.10 -6.82 -3.17
N ILE A 378 -11.12 -7.07 -4.49
CA ILE A 378 -10.43 -8.18 -5.16
C ILE A 378 -9.99 -7.66 -6.52
N HIS A 379 -8.68 -7.57 -6.73
CA HIS A 379 -8.11 -7.18 -8.02
C HIS A 379 -7.09 -8.23 -8.48
N LEU A 380 -7.15 -8.57 -9.77
CA LEU A 380 -6.17 -9.44 -10.42
C LEU A 380 -5.04 -8.62 -11.04
N PHE A 381 -3.90 -9.29 -11.20
CA PHE A 381 -2.70 -8.79 -11.85
C PHE A 381 -2.39 -9.70 -13.04
N ASP A 382 -2.16 -9.10 -14.19
CA ASP A 382 -1.77 -9.79 -15.41
C ASP A 382 -0.60 -9.03 -16.04
N GLU A 383 0.56 -9.68 -16.10
CA GLU A 383 1.80 -9.03 -16.58
C GLU A 383 1.74 -8.66 -18.06
N HIS A 384 0.77 -9.17 -18.81
CA HIS A 384 0.51 -8.83 -20.21
C HIS A 384 -0.31 -7.55 -20.38
N VAL A 385 -0.95 -7.05 -19.32
CA VAL A 385 -1.71 -5.79 -19.36
C VAL A 385 -0.75 -4.61 -19.43
N ARG A 386 -0.75 -3.95 -20.58
CA ARG A 386 0.13 -2.80 -20.86
C ARG A 386 -0.41 -1.54 -20.19
N SER A 387 0.51 -0.78 -19.60
CA SER A 387 0.25 0.61 -19.18
C SER A 387 0.11 1.51 -20.41
N ASP A 388 -0.76 2.52 -20.33
CA ASP A 388 -0.91 3.57 -21.35
C ASP A 388 0.40 4.39 -21.53
N TYR A 389 1.28 4.33 -20.53
CA TYR A 389 2.52 5.12 -20.51
C TYR A 389 3.76 4.33 -20.94
N VAL A 390 3.67 3.03 -21.25
CA VAL A 390 4.88 2.22 -21.51
C VAL A 390 5.61 2.63 -22.80
N ASN A 391 4.87 2.90 -23.88
CA ASN A 391 5.43 3.22 -25.20
C ASN A 391 5.10 4.64 -25.67
N SER A 392 4.36 5.40 -24.87
CA SER A 392 3.84 6.72 -25.25
C SER A 392 3.81 7.64 -24.04
N ARG A 393 3.93 8.93 -24.29
CA ARG A 393 3.69 9.95 -23.27
C ARG A 393 2.21 10.17 -23.01
N GLY A 394 1.88 10.47 -21.77
CA GLY A 394 0.61 11.09 -21.40
C GLY A 394 0.61 12.57 -21.78
N THR A 395 -0.54 13.07 -22.20
CA THR A 395 -0.74 14.50 -22.55
C THR A 395 -1.80 15.15 -21.66
N SER A 396 -2.21 14.47 -20.59
CA SER A 396 -3.18 14.95 -19.62
C SER A 396 -2.45 15.42 -18.37
N ASN A 397 -2.98 16.44 -17.71
CA ASN A 397 -2.52 16.82 -16.38
C ASN A 397 -2.79 15.74 -15.32
N GLN A 398 -3.56 14.70 -15.68
CA GLN A 398 -3.84 13.55 -14.85
C GLN A 398 -3.11 12.27 -15.28
N CYS A 399 -2.76 11.45 -14.29
CA CYS A 399 -2.22 10.11 -14.49
C CYS A 399 -3.16 9.04 -13.94
N VAL A 400 -3.39 7.96 -14.69
CA VAL A 400 -4.28 6.87 -14.25
C VAL A 400 -3.60 5.53 -14.43
N TYR A 401 -3.35 4.84 -13.31
CA TYR A 401 -3.01 3.43 -13.27
C TYR A 401 -4.16 2.64 -12.68
N GLY A 402 -4.48 1.51 -13.31
CA GLY A 402 -5.55 0.63 -12.86
C GLY A 402 -5.27 -0.82 -13.19
N THR A 403 -5.83 -1.72 -12.40
CA THR A 403 -5.67 -3.16 -12.57
C THR A 403 -6.96 -3.83 -13.05
N CYS A 404 -7.15 -5.12 -12.76
CA CYS A 404 -8.24 -5.96 -13.24
C CYS A 404 -9.23 -6.28 -12.09
N PRO A 405 -10.25 -5.44 -11.83
CA PRO A 405 -11.14 -5.61 -10.69
C PRO A 405 -12.12 -6.78 -10.86
N ILE A 406 -12.19 -7.65 -9.85
CA ILE A 406 -13.27 -8.63 -9.62
C ILE A 406 -14.23 -8.11 -8.54
N MET A 407 -13.72 -7.34 -7.59
CA MET A 407 -14.51 -6.59 -6.62
C MET A 407 -13.84 -5.25 -6.39
N ASP A 408 -14.49 -4.15 -6.80
CA ASP A 408 -14.02 -2.78 -6.55
C ASP A 408 -15.04 -2.05 -5.66
N GLY A 409 -14.96 -2.31 -4.35
CA GLY A 409 -15.90 -1.75 -3.38
C GLY A 409 -15.85 -0.24 -3.33
N PHE A 410 -14.73 0.40 -3.67
CA PHE A 410 -14.68 1.87 -3.70
C PHE A 410 -15.50 2.44 -4.85
N ARG A 411 -15.26 1.98 -6.09
CA ARG A 411 -15.89 2.59 -7.28
C ARG A 411 -17.31 2.12 -7.52
N TRP A 412 -17.64 0.90 -7.08
CA TRP A 412 -18.96 0.30 -7.29
C TRP A 412 -19.95 0.65 -6.18
N SER A 413 -19.53 1.38 -5.15
CA SER A 413 -20.40 1.87 -4.07
C SER A 413 -20.94 3.29 -4.33
N THR A 414 -21.91 3.69 -3.52
CA THR A 414 -22.19 5.09 -3.16
C THR A 414 -21.95 5.26 -1.64
N PRO A 415 -22.01 6.49 -1.09
CA PRO A 415 -21.88 6.69 0.36
C PRO A 415 -22.91 5.90 1.19
N GLU A 416 -24.09 5.62 0.62
CA GLU A 416 -25.20 4.94 1.29
C GLU A 416 -25.36 3.46 0.93
N ASP A 417 -24.68 2.98 -0.12
CA ASP A 417 -24.86 1.63 -0.67
C ASP A 417 -23.50 1.01 -1.00
N ARG A 418 -23.05 0.07 -0.15
CA ARG A 418 -21.73 -0.54 -0.23
C ARG A 418 -21.74 -1.76 -1.14
N ALA A 419 -20.92 -1.69 -2.17
CA ALA A 419 -20.58 -2.83 -3.00
C ALA A 419 -19.59 -3.76 -2.29
N SER A 420 -19.88 -5.06 -2.28
CA SER A 420 -19.03 -6.07 -1.66
C SER A 420 -19.40 -7.49 -2.11
N VAL A 421 -18.59 -8.47 -1.70
CA VAL A 421 -18.96 -9.90 -1.68
C VAL A 421 -19.24 -10.32 -0.24
N GLN A 422 -20.51 -10.41 0.14
CA GLN A 422 -20.96 -10.66 1.52
C GLN A 422 -21.35 -12.13 1.75
N PHE A 423 -21.14 -12.61 2.98
CA PHE A 423 -21.40 -13.99 3.39
C PHE A 423 -22.81 -14.15 3.95
N PHE A 424 -23.58 -15.10 3.43
CA PHE A 424 -24.93 -15.40 3.88
C PHE A 424 -25.07 -16.85 4.36
N ILE A 425 -25.89 -17.02 5.38
CA ILE A 425 -26.44 -18.32 5.81
C ILE A 425 -27.96 -18.30 5.70
N LYS A 426 -28.58 -19.48 5.65
CA LYS A 426 -30.03 -19.62 5.73
C LYS A 426 -30.45 -19.91 7.17
N GLU A 427 -31.30 -19.05 7.70
CA GLU A 427 -31.96 -19.23 8.99
C GLU A 427 -33.47 -19.30 8.77
N ASN A 428 -34.10 -20.41 9.16
CA ASN A 428 -35.54 -20.64 8.93
C ASN A 428 -35.99 -20.49 7.46
N GLY A 429 -35.07 -20.69 6.51
CA GLY A 429 -35.32 -20.54 5.08
C GLY A 429 -35.09 -19.12 4.52
N GLU A 430 -34.77 -18.15 5.37
CA GLU A 430 -34.43 -16.78 4.98
C GLU A 430 -32.91 -16.58 4.96
N ALA A 431 -32.43 -15.77 4.03
CA ALA A 431 -31.02 -15.44 3.93
C ALA A 431 -30.67 -14.31 4.91
N VAL A 432 -29.70 -14.56 5.78
CA VAL A 432 -29.19 -13.56 6.73
C VAL A 432 -27.67 -13.46 6.61
N ALA A 433 -27.13 -12.26 6.81
CA ALA A 433 -25.70 -12.05 6.82
C ALA A 433 -25.07 -12.82 7.99
N PHE A 434 -23.96 -13.52 7.72
CA PHE A 434 -23.24 -14.22 8.77
C PHE A 434 -22.39 -13.25 9.59
N ILE A 435 -22.73 -13.08 10.87
CA ILE A 435 -22.02 -12.20 11.81
C ILE A 435 -21.20 -13.07 12.78
N PRO A 436 -19.87 -12.98 12.79
CA PRO A 436 -19.04 -13.83 13.63
C PRO A 436 -18.90 -13.30 15.07
N ASP A 437 -19.18 -14.14 16.07
CA ASP A 437 -18.87 -13.82 17.49
C ASP A 437 -17.37 -13.87 17.77
N ARG A 438 -16.67 -14.76 17.05
CA ARG A 438 -15.24 -14.99 17.21
C ARG A 438 -14.58 -15.16 15.85
N SER A 439 -13.39 -14.56 15.73
CA SER A 439 -12.51 -14.69 14.59
C SER A 439 -11.09 -15.00 15.04
N SER A 440 -10.34 -15.80 14.28
CA SER A 440 -8.90 -15.96 14.47
C SER A 440 -8.17 -15.90 13.14
N VAL A 441 -7.05 -15.17 13.10
CA VAL A 441 -6.19 -15.04 11.92
C VAL A 441 -4.86 -15.72 12.19
N ARG A 442 -4.36 -16.49 11.22
CA ARG A 442 -3.02 -17.09 11.30
C ARG A 442 -2.35 -17.19 9.93
N ALA A 443 -1.05 -16.94 9.92
CA ALA A 443 -0.17 -17.31 8.82
C ALA A 443 0.10 -18.82 8.88
N VAL A 444 -0.10 -19.51 7.76
CA VAL A 444 0.16 -20.95 7.64
C VAL A 444 1.34 -21.14 6.69
N ARG A 445 2.44 -21.69 7.21
CA ARG A 445 3.67 -22.00 6.46
C ARG A 445 4.25 -20.81 5.68
N ASP A 446 3.98 -19.59 6.14
CA ASP A 446 4.41 -18.34 5.51
C ASP A 446 3.98 -18.17 4.04
N ARG A 447 2.85 -18.78 3.66
CA ARG A 447 2.35 -18.78 2.27
C ARG A 447 0.84 -18.60 2.16
N GLU A 448 0.12 -18.91 3.23
CA GLU A 448 -1.33 -18.84 3.27
C GLU A 448 -1.76 -18.00 4.46
N MET A 449 -2.71 -17.10 4.23
CA MET A 449 -3.43 -16.43 5.30
C MET A 449 -4.75 -17.12 5.53
N GLN A 450 -4.92 -17.66 6.74
CA GLN A 450 -6.15 -18.31 7.15
C GLN A 450 -6.92 -17.45 8.15
N VAL A 451 -8.22 -17.28 7.91
CA VAL A 451 -9.17 -16.66 8.84
C VAL A 451 -10.27 -17.66 9.15
N ASP A 452 -10.41 -17.99 10.44
CA ASP A 452 -11.50 -18.82 10.95
C ASP A 452 -12.54 -17.93 11.65
N PHE A 453 -13.82 -18.14 11.32
CA PHE A 453 -14.96 -17.43 11.90
C PHE A 453 -15.92 -18.42 12.55
N VAL A 454 -16.49 -18.06 13.70
CA VAL A 454 -17.41 -18.92 14.46
C VAL A 454 -18.55 -18.08 15.03
N SER A 455 -19.78 -18.54 14.81
CA SER A 455 -20.99 -18.09 15.53
C SER A 455 -21.98 -19.25 15.63
N ASP A 456 -22.59 -19.45 16.80
CA ASP A 456 -23.63 -20.48 17.06
C ASP A 456 -23.35 -21.91 16.52
N GLY A 457 -22.07 -22.31 16.54
CA GLY A 457 -21.63 -23.62 16.04
C GLY A 457 -21.37 -23.69 14.54
N SER A 458 -21.87 -22.71 13.78
CA SER A 458 -21.52 -22.46 12.38
C SER A 458 -20.09 -21.93 12.28
N ARG A 459 -19.37 -22.37 11.25
CA ARG A 459 -17.97 -22.02 11.05
C ARG A 459 -17.71 -21.70 9.60
N PHE A 460 -17.05 -20.58 9.34
CA PHE A 460 -16.44 -20.29 8.06
C PHE A 460 -14.92 -20.31 8.19
N LYS A 461 -14.25 -20.79 7.15
CA LYS A 461 -12.81 -20.70 7.00
C LYS A 461 -12.49 -20.12 5.64
N VAL A 462 -11.76 -19.02 5.63
CA VAL A 462 -11.19 -18.40 4.44
C VAL A 462 -9.68 -18.69 4.44
N VAL A 463 -9.16 -19.21 3.34
CA VAL A 463 -7.72 -19.41 3.11
C VAL A 463 -7.35 -18.67 1.83
N MET A 464 -6.47 -17.69 1.92
CA MET A 464 -5.91 -16.95 0.79
C MET A 464 -4.47 -17.40 0.56
N SER A 465 -4.10 -17.68 -0.68
CA SER A 465 -2.81 -18.21 -1.10
C SER A 465 -2.43 -17.61 -2.44
N GLU A 466 -1.17 -17.73 -2.86
CA GLU A 466 -0.74 -17.22 -4.17
C GLU A 466 -1.59 -17.75 -5.35
N SER A 467 -2.07 -18.99 -5.28
CA SER A 467 -2.88 -19.63 -6.35
C SER A 467 -4.37 -19.29 -6.34
N GLY A 468 -4.83 -18.48 -5.38
CA GLY A 468 -6.23 -18.12 -5.19
C GLY A 468 -6.73 -18.38 -3.77
N MET A 469 -8.05 -18.44 -3.60
CA MET A 469 -8.68 -18.55 -2.29
C MET A 469 -9.66 -19.71 -2.15
N THR A 470 -9.82 -20.20 -0.93
CA THR A 470 -10.84 -21.18 -0.57
C THR A 470 -11.69 -20.64 0.58
N ILE A 471 -13.01 -20.67 0.39
CA ILE A 471 -14.00 -20.46 1.45
C ILE A 471 -14.67 -21.80 1.74
N SER A 472 -14.70 -22.21 2.99
CA SER A 472 -15.33 -23.47 3.40
C SER A 472 -16.18 -23.26 4.65
N SER A 473 -17.23 -24.08 4.77
CA SER A 473 -18.12 -24.07 5.93
C SER A 473 -18.41 -25.49 6.40
N ASN A 474 -18.77 -25.64 7.68
CA ASN A 474 -19.34 -26.89 8.19
C ASN A 474 -20.85 -27.02 7.92
N LEU A 475 -21.48 -25.98 7.38
CA LEU A 475 -22.88 -26.00 6.99
C LEU A 475 -23.08 -26.77 5.67
N PRO A 476 -24.26 -27.39 5.46
CA PRO A 476 -24.59 -27.99 4.16
C PRO A 476 -24.53 -26.96 3.03
N ASP A 477 -24.16 -27.39 1.82
CA ASP A 477 -24.03 -26.51 0.64
C ASP A 477 -25.32 -25.71 0.33
N THR A 478 -26.49 -26.21 0.73
CA THR A 478 -27.77 -25.52 0.52
C THR A 478 -28.03 -24.38 1.48
N GLU A 479 -27.26 -24.29 2.58
CA GLU A 479 -27.51 -23.39 3.72
C GLU A 479 -26.58 -22.18 3.77
N TRP A 480 -25.66 -22.02 2.80
CA TRP A 480 -24.78 -20.85 2.75
C TRP A 480 -24.32 -20.54 1.33
N TYR A 481 -24.01 -19.27 1.10
CA TYR A 481 -23.51 -18.77 -0.18
C TYR A 481 -22.90 -17.38 0.03
N LEU A 482 -22.20 -16.86 -0.98
CA LEU A 482 -21.75 -15.46 -1.00
C LEU A 482 -22.55 -14.68 -2.03
N VAL A 483 -22.74 -13.38 -1.81
CA VAL A 483 -23.41 -12.49 -2.76
C VAL A 483 -22.52 -11.31 -3.07
N MET A 484 -22.19 -11.15 -4.35
CA MET A 484 -21.58 -9.94 -4.89
C MET A 484 -22.68 -8.99 -5.36
N SER A 485 -22.60 -7.73 -4.93
CA SER A 485 -23.47 -6.65 -5.38
C SER A 485 -22.68 -5.36 -5.56
N ALA A 486 -23.14 -4.55 -6.51
CA ALA A 486 -22.77 -3.14 -6.64
C ALA A 486 -23.90 -2.25 -6.12
N ALA A 487 -23.61 -0.97 -5.89
CA ALA A 487 -24.66 -0.01 -5.63
C ALA A 487 -25.62 0.06 -6.81
N GLY A 488 -26.92 0.25 -6.54
CA GLY A 488 -27.98 0.16 -7.56
C GLY A 488 -27.78 1.09 -8.78
N SER A 489 -27.01 2.17 -8.64
CA SER A 489 -26.68 3.13 -9.72
C SER A 489 -25.42 2.79 -10.53
N LYS A 490 -24.63 1.80 -10.11
CA LYS A 490 -23.30 1.49 -10.69
C LYS A 490 -23.32 0.24 -11.58
N GLY A 491 -24.05 -0.80 -11.17
CA GLY A 491 -24.06 -2.11 -11.83
C GLY A 491 -22.73 -2.86 -11.72
N LEU A 492 -22.74 -4.17 -11.99
CA LEU A 492 -21.54 -5.01 -12.01
C LEU A 492 -20.98 -5.09 -13.45
N PRO A 493 -19.70 -4.75 -13.69
CA PRO A 493 -19.10 -4.79 -15.03
C PRO A 493 -18.62 -6.20 -15.44
N LEU A 494 -19.11 -7.25 -14.77
CA LEU A 494 -18.62 -8.62 -14.92
C LEU A 494 -19.66 -9.53 -15.58
N SER A 495 -19.19 -10.56 -16.26
CA SER A 495 -20.02 -11.59 -16.89
C SER A 495 -19.73 -12.96 -16.32
N VAL A 496 -20.79 -13.74 -16.09
CA VAL A 496 -20.73 -15.15 -15.68
C VAL A 496 -20.80 -16.03 -16.93
N SER A 497 -19.91 -17.02 -17.04
CA SER A 497 -19.95 -17.98 -18.15
C SER A 497 -21.20 -18.88 -18.10
N PRO A 498 -21.67 -19.42 -19.23
CA PRO A 498 -22.88 -20.27 -19.25
C PRO A 498 -22.83 -21.51 -18.36
N ASP A 499 -21.64 -22.04 -18.07
CA ASP A 499 -21.43 -23.17 -17.17
C ASP A 499 -21.31 -22.77 -15.69
N GLY A 500 -21.40 -21.47 -15.37
CA GLY A 500 -21.26 -20.93 -14.02
C GLY A 500 -19.86 -21.10 -13.42
N LYS A 501 -18.82 -21.37 -14.23
CA LYS A 501 -17.47 -21.65 -13.72
C LYS A 501 -16.49 -20.50 -13.80
N PHE A 502 -16.81 -19.46 -14.57
CA PHE A 502 -15.95 -18.32 -14.79
C PHE A 502 -16.71 -17.02 -14.57
N LEU A 503 -16.06 -16.07 -13.90
CA LEU A 503 -16.53 -14.71 -13.68
C LEU A 503 -15.41 -13.78 -14.14
N GLY A 504 -15.70 -12.88 -15.08
CA GLY A 504 -14.66 -12.02 -15.63
C GLY A 504 -15.18 -10.85 -16.46
N ALA A 505 -14.23 -10.07 -16.97
CA ALA A 505 -14.46 -8.94 -17.85
C ALA A 505 -13.28 -8.78 -18.81
N GLU A 506 -13.25 -7.69 -19.55
CA GLU A 506 -12.16 -7.34 -20.47
C GLU A 506 -11.57 -5.99 -20.08
N LYS A 507 -10.24 -5.87 -20.16
CA LYS A 507 -9.50 -4.61 -20.02
C LYS A 507 -8.48 -4.51 -21.15
N ASN A 508 -8.52 -3.42 -21.91
CA ASN A 508 -7.58 -3.17 -23.02
C ASN A 508 -7.47 -4.34 -24.03
N GLY A 509 -8.59 -5.02 -24.32
CA GLY A 509 -8.63 -6.19 -25.20
C GLY A 509 -8.12 -7.49 -24.58
N ILE A 510 -7.78 -7.48 -23.28
CA ILE A 510 -7.33 -8.67 -22.53
C ILE A 510 -8.47 -9.09 -21.60
N GLY A 511 -8.96 -10.31 -21.81
CA GLY A 511 -9.93 -10.93 -20.91
C GLY A 511 -9.27 -11.34 -19.60
N TYR A 512 -9.89 -11.00 -18.48
CA TYR A 512 -9.43 -11.38 -17.14
C TYR A 512 -10.61 -11.91 -16.32
N GLY A 513 -10.34 -12.74 -15.31
CA GLY A 513 -11.40 -13.30 -14.48
C GLY A 513 -10.92 -14.38 -13.54
N ILE A 514 -11.81 -14.83 -12.67
CA ILE A 514 -11.59 -15.93 -11.74
C ILE A 514 -12.36 -17.18 -12.17
N ARG A 515 -11.84 -18.36 -11.79
CA ARG A 515 -12.45 -19.66 -12.07
C ARG A 515 -12.79 -20.41 -10.78
N LEU A 516 -13.96 -21.05 -10.73
CA LEU A 516 -14.34 -21.93 -9.63
C LEU A 516 -13.91 -23.38 -9.88
N LYS A 517 -12.95 -23.87 -9.10
CA LYS A 517 -12.62 -25.30 -9.01
C LYS A 517 -13.70 -26.08 -8.26
N SER A 518 -14.36 -25.44 -7.30
CA SER A 518 -15.50 -25.98 -6.56
C SER A 518 -16.53 -24.87 -6.34
N GLY A 519 -17.81 -25.22 -6.47
CA GLY A 519 -18.93 -24.26 -6.48
C GLY A 519 -19.31 -23.77 -7.88
N LEU A 520 -20.27 -22.87 -7.96
CA LEU A 520 -20.80 -22.26 -9.18
C LEU A 520 -21.14 -20.78 -8.96
N PHE A 521 -21.03 -19.99 -10.01
CA PHE A 521 -21.61 -18.67 -10.11
C PHE A 521 -23.04 -18.76 -10.63
N GLU A 522 -23.95 -18.06 -9.97
CA GLU A 522 -25.30 -17.82 -10.45
C GLU A 522 -25.56 -16.32 -10.49
N THR A 523 -26.31 -15.83 -11.47
CA THR A 523 -26.63 -14.40 -11.57
C THR A 523 -28.06 -14.19 -12.01
N ASP A 524 -28.69 -13.16 -11.45
CA ASP A 524 -30.01 -12.65 -11.85
C ASP A 524 -29.91 -11.38 -12.73
N GLY A 525 -28.69 -10.97 -13.10
CA GLY A 525 -28.40 -9.74 -13.84
C GLY A 525 -28.07 -8.53 -12.97
N GLU A 526 -28.42 -8.54 -11.68
CA GLU A 526 -28.09 -7.46 -10.73
C GLU A 526 -27.01 -7.91 -9.73
N LYS A 527 -27.10 -9.16 -9.28
CA LYS A 527 -26.22 -9.77 -8.29
C LYS A 527 -25.56 -11.03 -8.85
N ILE A 528 -24.43 -11.39 -8.25
CA ILE A 528 -23.71 -12.62 -8.56
C ILE A 528 -23.55 -13.43 -7.28
N MET A 529 -24.17 -14.60 -7.23
CA MET A 529 -24.07 -15.53 -6.12
C MET A 529 -22.92 -16.52 -6.35
N PHE A 530 -22.16 -16.78 -5.29
CA PHE A 530 -21.14 -17.83 -5.25
C PHE A 530 -21.74 -18.98 -4.45
N VAL A 531 -22.17 -20.02 -5.16
CA VAL A 531 -22.82 -21.20 -4.58
C VAL A 531 -21.74 -22.24 -4.27
N PRO A 532 -21.67 -22.79 -3.05
CA PRO A 532 -20.66 -23.78 -2.71
C PRO A 532 -20.91 -25.12 -3.40
N GLY A 533 -19.85 -25.92 -3.52
CA GLY A 533 -19.94 -27.31 -3.91
C GLY A 533 -18.98 -28.16 -3.09
N LYS A 534 -19.46 -29.30 -2.58
CA LYS A 534 -18.69 -30.20 -1.72
C LYS A 534 -18.15 -29.50 -0.46
N GLY A 535 -18.94 -28.63 0.15
CA GLY A 535 -18.62 -27.91 1.40
C GLY A 535 -17.73 -26.68 1.21
N LYS A 536 -17.44 -26.24 -0.02
CA LYS A 536 -16.52 -25.14 -0.28
C LYS A 536 -16.76 -24.40 -1.60
N ILE A 537 -16.27 -23.17 -1.65
CA ILE A 537 -16.02 -22.37 -2.85
C ILE A 537 -14.50 -22.30 -3.01
N GLU A 538 -13.99 -22.75 -4.13
CA GLU A 538 -12.55 -22.76 -4.42
C GLU A 538 -12.29 -21.94 -5.66
N ILE A 539 -11.66 -20.78 -5.47
CA ILE A 539 -11.40 -19.75 -6.48
C ILE A 539 -9.94 -19.87 -6.91
N GLU A 540 -9.73 -20.01 -8.21
CA GLU A 540 -8.47 -19.80 -8.89
C GLU A 540 -8.44 -18.38 -9.45
N CYS A 541 -7.45 -17.60 -9.02
CA CYS A 541 -7.26 -16.21 -9.37
C CYS A 541 -6.24 -16.04 -10.50
#